data_AF-A0A919T9I0-F1
#
_entry.id   AF-A0A919T9I0-F1
#
_cell.length_a   1.000
_cell.length_b   1.000
_cell.length_c   1.000
_cell.angle_alpha   90.00
_cell.angle_beta   90.00
_cell.angle_gamma   90.00
#
_symmetry.space_group_name_H-M   'P 1'
#
loop_
_entity.id
_entity.type
_entity.pdbx_description
1 polymer ?
#
loop_
_entity_poly.entity_id
_entity_poly.type
_entity_poly.pdbx_seq_one_letter_code
_entity_poly.pdbx_strand_id
1 'polypeptide(L)'
;MSGLPTAVLLEERLSPERLSGYRAAVGGDRTAAIELYDWNARLSATFWSTLGHVEILVRNAMHQRLATWSGQTYGEPRWYLDPGNVLTPESRQTIRTARDNARGTAARRRRAGRSRPCMPMR
;
A
#
# COMPACT_ATOMS: atom_id res chain seq x y z
N MET A 1 14.24 -28.54 16.31
CA MET A 1 13.93 -29.42 15.16
C MET A 1 12.42 -29.69 15.07
N SER A 2 11.60 -28.68 14.76
CA SER A 2 10.16 -28.86 14.50
C SER A 2 9.67 -27.76 13.55
N GLY A 3 10.02 -27.88 12.26
CA GLY A 3 9.61 -26.93 11.21
C GLY A 3 9.16 -27.60 9.89
N LEU A 4 9.34 -28.92 9.76
CA LEU A 4 9.11 -29.67 8.52
C LEU A 4 7.65 -29.61 8.01
N PRO A 5 6.59 -29.70 8.86
CA PRO A 5 5.21 -29.66 8.36
C PRO A 5 4.84 -28.30 7.74
N THR A 6 5.31 -27.20 8.34
CA THR A 6 5.06 -25.85 7.85
C THR A 6 5.82 -25.58 6.57
N ALA A 7 7.06 -26.08 6.46
CA ALA A 7 7.87 -25.87 5.27
C ALA A 7 7.30 -26.56 4.02
N VAL A 8 6.84 -27.80 4.16
CA VAL A 8 6.17 -28.54 3.08
C VAL A 8 4.89 -27.83 2.65
N LEU A 9 4.08 -27.37 3.61
CA LEU A 9 2.85 -26.64 3.31
C LEU A 9 3.10 -25.31 2.59
N LEU A 10 4.12 -24.55 3.00
CA LEU A 10 4.49 -23.29 2.35
C LEU A 10 4.87 -23.53 0.89
N GLU A 11 5.60 -24.59 0.60
CA GLU A 11 5.98 -24.91 -0.77
C GLU A 11 4.83 -25.36 -1.66
N GLU A 12 3.88 -26.12 -1.11
CA GLU A 12 2.68 -26.53 -1.85
C GLU A 12 1.73 -25.36 -2.14
N ARG A 13 1.78 -24.30 -1.32
CA ARG A 13 0.85 -23.16 -1.41
C ARG A 13 1.46 -21.91 -2.02
N LEU A 14 2.78 -21.78 -2.03
CA LEU A 14 3.48 -20.69 -2.70
C LEU A 14 3.68 -21.03 -4.18
N SER A 15 3.59 -20.02 -5.03
CA SER A 15 3.82 -20.22 -6.45
C SER A 15 5.30 -20.58 -6.72
N PRO A 16 5.58 -21.42 -7.72
CA PRO A 16 6.97 -21.76 -8.08
C PRO A 16 7.83 -20.53 -8.36
N GLU A 17 7.25 -19.48 -8.96
CA GLU A 17 7.93 -18.23 -9.27
C GLU A 17 8.39 -17.53 -8.00
N ARG A 18 7.59 -17.60 -6.92
CA ARG A 18 7.93 -16.99 -5.63
C ARG A 18 9.15 -17.65 -4.99
N LEU A 19 9.31 -18.97 -5.13
CA LEU A 19 10.41 -19.72 -4.54
C LEU A 19 11.63 -19.86 -5.46
N SER A 20 11.49 -19.57 -6.76
CA SER A 20 12.56 -19.76 -7.75
C SER A 20 13.88 -19.06 -7.37
N GLY A 21 13.82 -17.80 -6.95
CA GLY A 21 15.00 -17.04 -6.51
C GLY A 21 15.65 -17.62 -5.24
N TYR A 22 14.83 -18.09 -4.28
CA TYR A 22 15.34 -18.69 -3.05
C TYR A 22 15.98 -20.05 -3.31
N ARG A 23 15.39 -20.89 -4.17
CA ARG A 23 15.98 -22.17 -4.60
C ARG A 23 17.32 -21.99 -5.29
N ALA A 24 17.41 -21.02 -6.21
CA ALA A 24 18.66 -20.74 -6.90
C ALA A 24 19.76 -20.29 -5.92
N ALA A 25 19.41 -19.49 -4.92
CA ALA A 25 20.35 -18.97 -3.92
C ALA A 25 20.95 -20.07 -3.01
N VAL A 26 20.26 -21.21 -2.82
CA VAL A 26 20.69 -22.32 -1.95
C VAL A 26 21.06 -23.59 -2.72
N GLY A 27 21.27 -23.49 -4.04
CA GLY A 27 21.69 -24.64 -4.85
C GLY A 27 20.61 -25.70 -5.07
N GLY A 28 19.34 -25.31 -5.03
CA GLY A 28 18.20 -26.21 -5.28
C GLY A 28 17.69 -26.96 -4.05
N ASP A 29 18.33 -26.81 -2.89
CA ASP A 29 17.84 -27.40 -1.64
C ASP A 29 16.46 -26.82 -1.28
N ARG A 30 15.48 -27.71 -1.28
CA ARG A 30 14.07 -27.42 -1.02
C ARG A 30 13.85 -26.84 0.38
N THR A 31 14.45 -27.44 1.39
CA THR A 31 14.26 -27.05 2.80
C THR A 31 14.95 -25.73 3.07
N ALA A 32 16.20 -25.59 2.62
CA ALA A 32 16.97 -24.37 2.80
C ALA A 32 16.30 -23.17 2.09
N ALA A 33 15.66 -23.38 0.94
CA ALA A 33 14.96 -22.32 0.22
C ALA A 33 13.75 -21.80 1.00
N ILE A 34 13.02 -22.70 1.67
CA ILE A 34 11.87 -22.32 2.51
C ILE A 34 12.33 -21.61 3.79
N GLU A 35 13.40 -22.07 4.41
CA GLU A 35 13.98 -21.41 5.58
C GLU A 35 14.46 -19.99 5.24
N LEU A 36 15.12 -19.82 4.09
CA LEU A 36 15.53 -18.52 3.60
C LEU A 36 14.33 -17.60 3.30
N TYR A 37 13.28 -18.15 2.71
CA TYR A 37 12.03 -17.43 2.49
C TYR A 37 11.37 -16.97 3.80
N ASP A 38 11.24 -17.86 4.79
CA ASP A 38 10.65 -17.54 6.10
C ASP A 38 11.48 -16.47 6.83
N TRP A 39 12.80 -16.61 6.79
CA TRP A 39 13.71 -15.60 7.34
C TRP A 39 13.51 -14.23 6.69
N ASN A 40 13.45 -14.18 5.35
CA ASN A 40 13.21 -12.93 4.63
C ASN A 40 11.83 -12.34 4.97
N ALA A 41 10.79 -13.16 5.13
CA ALA A 41 9.46 -12.72 5.51
C ALA A 41 9.45 -12.10 6.92
N ARG A 42 10.11 -12.72 7.90
CA ARG A 42 10.25 -12.19 9.27
C ARG A 42 11.02 -10.88 9.31
N LEU A 43 12.11 -10.79 8.54
CA LEU A 43 12.88 -9.56 8.40
C LEU A 43 12.02 -8.44 7.81
N SER A 44 11.30 -8.74 6.72
CA SER A 44 10.37 -7.80 6.07
C SER A 44 9.27 -7.32 7.01
N ALA A 45 8.70 -8.23 7.82
CA ALA A 45 7.68 -7.90 8.81
C ALA A 45 8.21 -6.92 9.87
N THR A 46 9.48 -7.07 10.26
CA THR A 46 10.13 -6.16 11.22
C THR A 46 10.24 -4.73 10.67
N PHE A 47 10.51 -4.59 9.38
CA PHE A 47 10.59 -3.28 8.72
C PHE A 47 9.25 -2.64 8.40
N TRP A 48 8.14 -3.39 8.45
CA TRP A 48 6.84 -2.92 7.98
C TRP A 48 6.37 -1.63 8.68
N SER A 49 6.52 -1.54 10.00
CA SER A 49 6.16 -0.34 10.77
C SER A 49 7.04 0.86 10.40
N THR A 50 8.36 0.66 10.31
CA THR A 50 9.31 1.71 9.95
C THR A 50 9.03 2.24 8.55
N LEU A 51 8.80 1.36 7.57
CA LEU A 51 8.44 1.74 6.21
C LEU A 51 7.12 2.52 6.18
N GLY A 52 6.11 2.10 6.95
CA GLY A 52 4.85 2.84 7.08
C GLY A 52 5.04 4.26 7.62
N HIS A 53 5.90 4.44 8.63
CA HIS A 53 6.23 5.79 9.12
C HIS A 53 6.95 6.64 8.07
N VAL A 54 7.95 6.07 7.39
CA VAL A 54 8.70 6.75 6.33
C VAL A 54 7.78 7.16 5.19
N GLU A 55 6.88 6.28 4.76
CA GLU A 55 5.88 6.57 3.73
C GLU A 55 5.05 7.81 4.10
N ILE A 56 4.48 7.84 5.31
CA ILE A 56 3.64 8.96 5.78
C ILE A 56 4.45 10.26 5.82
N LEU A 57 5.67 10.21 6.35
CA LEU A 57 6.55 11.38 6.46
C LEU A 57 6.90 11.95 5.09
N VAL A 58 7.40 11.10 4.18
CA VAL A 58 7.81 11.50 2.84
C VAL A 58 6.61 12.00 2.04
N ARG A 59 5.48 11.30 2.09
CA ARG A 59 4.24 11.71 1.41
C ARG A 59 3.76 13.06 1.90
N ASN A 60 3.76 13.31 3.21
CA ASN A 60 3.33 14.58 3.78
C ASN A 60 4.29 15.73 3.40
N ALA A 61 5.59 15.50 3.48
CA ALA A 61 6.60 16.48 3.07
C ALA A 61 6.46 16.82 1.58
N MET A 62 6.33 15.82 0.71
CA MET A 62 6.09 16.02 -0.72
C MET A 62 4.79 16.78 -0.97
N HIS A 63 3.69 16.40 -0.30
CA HIS A 63 2.40 17.08 -0.45
C HIS A 63 2.49 18.57 -0.11
N GLN A 64 3.14 18.93 1.00
CA GLN A 64 3.32 20.33 1.40
C GLN A 64 4.10 21.13 0.37
N ARG A 65 5.23 20.58 -0.11
CA ARG A 65 6.10 21.25 -1.10
C ARG A 65 5.40 21.42 -2.45
N LEU A 66 4.75 20.36 -2.94
CA LEU A 66 4.04 20.39 -4.22
C LEU A 66 2.80 21.28 -4.17
N ALA A 67 2.06 21.30 -3.07
CA ALA A 67 0.90 22.18 -2.93
C ALA A 67 1.30 23.66 -2.93
N THR A 68 2.40 23.99 -2.23
CA THR A 68 2.96 25.35 -2.22
C THR A 68 3.42 25.76 -3.62
N TRP A 69 4.24 24.92 -4.27
CA TRP A 69 4.71 25.15 -5.62
C TRP A 69 3.56 25.32 -6.62
N SER A 70 2.61 24.38 -6.66
CA SER A 70 1.49 24.43 -7.60
C SER A 70 0.58 25.64 -7.37
N GLY A 71 0.36 26.00 -6.09
CA GLY A 71 -0.38 27.21 -5.74
C GLY A 71 0.31 28.49 -6.22
N GLN A 72 1.64 28.56 -6.07
CA GLN A 72 2.43 29.71 -6.51
C GLN A 72 2.57 29.80 -8.04
N THR A 73 2.75 28.66 -8.71
CA THR A 73 3.01 28.62 -10.16
C THR A 73 1.73 28.66 -10.99
N TYR A 74 0.65 28.04 -10.53
CA TYR A 74 -0.57 27.86 -11.33
C TYR A 74 -1.85 28.38 -10.65
N GLY A 75 -1.78 28.91 -9.43
CA GLY A 75 -2.97 29.35 -8.68
C GLY A 75 -3.87 28.21 -8.19
N GLU A 76 -3.42 26.95 -8.31
CA GLU A 76 -4.15 25.76 -7.91
C GLU A 76 -3.28 24.93 -6.95
N PRO A 77 -3.55 24.96 -5.63
CA PRO A 77 -2.74 24.22 -4.65
C PRO A 77 -2.95 22.71 -4.69
N ARG A 78 -4.03 22.22 -5.33
CA ARG A 78 -4.26 20.79 -5.53
C ARG A 78 -3.40 20.31 -6.71
N TRP A 79 -2.10 20.21 -6.47
CA TRP A 79 -1.08 19.84 -7.47
C TRP A 79 -1.43 18.57 -8.27
N TYR A 80 -2.14 17.64 -7.65
CA TYR A 80 -2.59 16.39 -8.29
C TYR A 80 -3.72 16.59 -9.32
N LEU A 81 -4.30 17.79 -9.44
CA LEU A 81 -5.14 18.15 -10.60
C LEU A 81 -4.32 18.38 -11.87
N ASP A 82 -2.99 18.37 -11.73
CA ASP A 82 -2.02 18.50 -12.80
C ASP A 82 -2.23 19.74 -13.69
N PRO A 83 -2.34 20.96 -13.09
CA PRO A 83 -2.55 22.18 -13.85
C PRO A 83 -1.40 22.48 -14.84
N GLY A 84 -0.20 21.95 -14.56
CA GLY A 84 0.98 22.08 -15.43
C GLY A 84 1.15 20.97 -16.47
N ASN A 85 0.22 20.00 -16.55
CA ASN A 85 0.30 18.85 -17.47
C ASN A 85 1.62 18.04 -17.35
N VAL A 86 2.14 17.89 -16.13
CA VAL A 86 3.43 17.24 -15.80
C VAL A 86 3.27 15.73 -15.61
N LEU A 87 2.08 15.25 -15.23
CA LEU A 87 1.86 13.83 -14.96
C LEU A 87 1.71 13.00 -16.24
N THR A 88 1.94 11.70 -16.15
CA THR A 88 1.64 10.79 -17.27
C THR A 88 0.11 10.59 -17.42
N PRO A 89 -0.38 10.19 -18.61
CA PRO A 89 -1.80 9.87 -18.80
C PRO A 89 -2.34 8.84 -17.80
N GLU A 90 -1.55 7.81 -17.48
CA GLU A 90 -1.90 6.74 -16.54
C GLU A 90 -2.03 7.29 -15.11
N SER A 91 -1.13 8.19 -14.73
CA SER A 91 -1.15 8.85 -13.42
C SER A 91 -2.40 9.71 -13.25
N ARG A 92 -2.77 10.48 -14.29
CA ARG A 92 -4.02 11.26 -14.29
C ARG A 92 -5.25 10.36 -14.14
N GLN A 93 -5.27 9.23 -14.84
CA GLN A 93 -6.38 8.28 -14.75
C GLN A 93 -6.51 7.71 -13.33
N THR A 94 -5.38 7.32 -12.72
CA THR A 94 -5.33 6.83 -11.35
C THR A 94 -5.89 7.86 -10.36
N ILE A 95 -5.51 9.13 -10.52
CA ILE A 95 -6.01 10.22 -9.69
C ILE A 95 -7.51 10.43 -9.87
N ARG A 96 -8.03 10.39 -11.12
CA ARG A 96 -9.46 10.48 -11.39
C ARG A 96 -10.24 9.38 -10.65
N THR A 97 -9.84 8.12 -10.84
CA THR A 97 -10.47 6.97 -10.17
C THR A 97 -10.43 7.09 -8.65
N ALA A 98 -9.28 7.48 -8.08
CA ALA A 98 -9.15 7.66 -6.64
C ALA A 98 -10.11 8.74 -6.09
N ARG A 99 -10.30 9.84 -6.82
CA ARG A 99 -11.23 10.91 -6.43
C ARG A 99 -12.68 10.45 -6.49
N ASP A 100 -13.07 9.72 -7.52
CA ASP A 100 -14.43 9.20 -7.65
C ASP A 100 -14.75 8.20 -6.53
N ASN A 101 -13.80 7.32 -6.20
CA ASN A 101 -13.91 6.41 -5.06
C ASN A 101 -14.04 7.15 -3.72
N ALA A 102 -13.25 8.21 -3.51
CA ALA A 102 -13.32 9.02 -2.30
C ALA A 102 -14.68 9.73 -2.16
N ARG A 103 -15.24 10.24 -3.27
CA ARG A 103 -16.58 10.84 -3.32
C ARG A 103 -17.68 9.82 -2.98
N GLY A 104 -17.61 8.63 -3.56
CA GLY A 104 -18.56 7.53 -3.27
C GLY A 104 -18.51 7.09 -1.81
N THR A 105 -17.31 7.00 -1.24
CA THR A 105 -17.09 6.66 0.17
C THR A 105 -17.68 7.73 1.11
N ALA A 106 -17.45 9.01 0.80
CA ALA A 106 -18.02 10.12 1.55
C ALA A 106 -19.55 10.14 1.51
N ALA A 107 -20.15 9.86 0.35
CA ALA A 107 -21.60 9.76 0.19
C ALA A 107 -22.20 8.61 1.03
N ARG A 108 -21.57 7.43 1.01
CA ARG A 108 -21.98 6.28 1.84
C ARG A 108 -21.90 6.58 3.34
N ARG A 109 -20.83 7.25 3.80
CA ARG A 109 -20.67 7.65 5.20
C ARG A 109 -21.76 8.64 5.64
N ARG A 110 -22.12 9.61 4.79
CA ARG A 110 -23.22 10.56 5.05
C ARG A 110 -24.58 9.86 5.19
N ARG A 111 -24.86 8.87 4.33
CA ARG A 111 -26.10 8.08 4.40
C ARG A 111 -26.17 7.24 5.68
N ALA A 112 -25.08 6.56 6.05
CA ALA A 112 -25.01 5.76 7.28
C ALA A 112 -25.14 6.61 8.56
N GLY A 113 -24.60 7.84 8.57
CA GLY A 113 -24.75 8.78 9.68
C GLY A 113 -26.18 9.32 9.87
N ARG A 114 -26.98 9.38 8.80
CA ARG A 114 -28.38 9.86 8.84
C ARG A 114 -29.37 8.79 9.31
N SER A 115 -28.99 7.52 9.28
CA SER A 115 -29.85 6.37 9.64
C SER A 115 -29.79 5.98 11.11
N ARG A 116 -29.08 6.72 11.98
CA ARG A 116 -29.14 6.51 13.44
C ARG A 116 -30.26 7.40 14.01
N PRO A 117 -31.43 6.85 14.41
CA PRO A 117 -32.41 7.65 15.10
C PRO A 117 -31.80 8.08 16.44
N CYS A 118 -31.86 9.37 16.73
CA CYS A 118 -31.56 9.91 18.05
C CYS A 118 -32.64 9.38 18.99
N MET A 119 -32.32 8.33 19.76
CA MET A 119 -33.22 7.79 20.76
C MET A 119 -33.21 8.75 21.95
N PRO A 120 -34.35 9.32 22.38
CA PRO A 120 -34.36 10.20 23.54
C PRO A 120 -33.99 9.37 24.78
N MET A 121 -32.96 9.80 25.51
CA MET A 121 -32.68 9.28 26.84
C MET A 121 -33.85 9.66 27.74
N ARG A 122 -34.49 8.64 28.31
CA ARG A 122 -35.44 8.78 29.42
C ARG A 122 -34.71 9.09 30.71
#